data_AF-A0A4D4KSY0-F1
#
_entry.id   AF-A0A4D4KSY0-F1
#
_cell.length_a   1.000
_cell.length_b   1.000
_cell.length_c   1.000
_cell.angle_alpha   90.00
_cell.angle_beta   90.00
_cell.angle_gamma   90.00
#
_symmetry.space_group_name_H-M   'P 1'
#
loop_
_entity.id
_entity.type
_entity.pdbx_description
1 polymer ?
#
loop_
_entity_poly.entity_id
_entity_poly.type
_entity_poly.pdbx_seq_one_letter_code
_entity_poly.pdbx_strand_id
1 'polypeptide(L)'
;MAERLGDADSVERYGVAGLALGRRISYDVKANWKLIVENFMECYHCATIHPELTEVLPEFADGLAAQYFVGHGAEFAEEARGFTVDGSEGFDRFAGIADEQDRRYYAITVRPQVFLNLVPDHVIMHRMFPLAPDRTLVECDWLYAPEVVASERDLSKSVELFHRVNSQDFDACERTQPAMDSRAYRDGGVLVPSEHHIGAFHRWVTDHVPTPEAEECP
;
A
#
# COMPACT_ATOMS: atom_id res chain seq x y z
N MET A 1 14.94 -1.66 6.58
CA MET A 1 14.18 -0.42 6.35
C MET A 1 14.70 0.34 5.12
N ALA A 2 16.03 0.44 4.92
CA ALA A 2 16.66 1.35 3.94
C ALA A 2 16.70 0.98 2.44
N GLU A 3 16.44 -0.27 2.01
CA GLU A 3 16.76 -0.66 0.62
C GLU A 3 15.83 -0.10 -0.47
N ARG A 4 14.63 0.41 -0.13
CA ARG A 4 13.70 1.03 -1.10
C ARG A 4 13.31 2.47 -0.77
N LEU A 5 13.81 3.03 0.33
CA LEU A 5 13.38 4.32 0.85
C LEU A 5 13.93 5.52 0.07
N GLY A 6 14.89 5.30 -0.83
CA GLY A 6 15.74 6.42 -1.25
C GLY A 6 16.38 7.02 0.01
N ASP A 7 16.29 8.34 0.13
CA ASP A 7 16.74 9.09 1.30
C ASP A 7 15.71 9.03 2.44
N ALA A 8 16.15 8.76 3.67
CA ALA A 8 15.27 8.78 4.85
C ALA A 8 14.59 10.15 5.02
N ASP A 9 15.30 11.21 4.59
CA ASP A 9 14.81 12.58 4.56
C ASP A 9 13.53 12.73 3.70
N SER A 10 13.32 11.88 2.69
CA SER A 10 12.12 11.92 1.84
C SER A 10 10.84 11.60 2.60
N VAL A 11 10.91 10.72 3.60
CA VAL A 11 9.76 10.38 4.45
C VAL A 11 9.60 11.38 5.59
N GLU A 12 10.71 11.85 6.16
CA GLU A 12 10.69 12.83 7.25
C GLU A 12 10.01 14.14 6.85
N ARG A 13 10.10 14.55 5.58
CA ARG A 13 9.42 15.72 5.00
C ARG A 13 7.90 15.72 5.15
N TYR A 14 7.27 14.55 5.25
CA TYR A 14 5.83 14.43 5.47
C TYR A 14 5.43 14.70 6.93
N GLY A 15 6.41 14.77 7.86
CA GLY A 15 6.15 15.14 9.25
C GLY A 15 5.16 14.22 9.96
N VAL A 16 5.12 12.92 9.61
CA VAL A 16 4.05 11.96 9.97
C VAL A 16 3.73 11.97 11.47
N ALA A 17 4.73 12.14 12.34
CA ALA A 17 4.56 12.18 13.80
C ALA A 17 3.71 13.36 14.30
N GLY A 18 3.59 14.44 13.52
CA GLY A 18 2.79 15.63 13.83
C GLY A 18 1.39 15.63 13.21
N LEU A 19 1.04 14.60 12.41
CA LEU A 19 -0.25 14.53 11.75
C LEU A 19 -1.37 14.07 12.71
N ALA A 20 -2.58 14.51 12.44
CA ALA A 20 -3.78 14.14 13.18
C ALA A 20 -4.61 13.10 12.39
N LEU A 21 -5.25 12.19 13.12
CA LEU A 21 -6.15 11.19 12.53
C LEU A 21 -7.45 11.86 12.05
N GLY A 22 -7.66 11.90 10.74
CA GLY A 22 -8.92 12.38 10.15
C GLY A 22 -9.96 11.26 10.00
N ARG A 23 -9.53 10.07 9.56
CA ARG A 23 -10.42 8.91 9.38
C ARG A 23 -9.70 7.60 9.65
N ARG A 24 -10.38 6.67 10.32
CA ARG A 24 -10.00 5.26 10.40
C ARG A 24 -11.04 4.37 9.72
N ILE A 25 -10.58 3.38 8.96
CA ILE A 25 -11.41 2.27 8.48
C ILE A 25 -10.72 0.97 8.84
N SER A 26 -11.47 0.03 9.41
CA SER A 26 -11.00 -1.32 9.73
C SER A 26 -11.56 -2.33 8.73
N TYR A 27 -10.70 -3.19 8.19
CA TYR A 27 -11.03 -4.24 7.24
C TYR A 27 -10.71 -5.60 7.85
N ASP A 28 -11.67 -6.50 7.86
CA ASP A 28 -11.49 -7.90 8.26
C ASP A 28 -11.29 -8.74 6.99
N VAL A 29 -10.02 -8.98 6.64
CA VAL A 29 -9.62 -9.59 5.38
C VAL A 29 -9.41 -11.09 5.58
N LYS A 30 -10.12 -11.91 4.83
CA LYS A 30 -10.01 -13.39 4.84
C LYS A 30 -8.82 -13.87 4.00
N ALA A 31 -7.65 -13.32 4.30
CA ALA A 31 -6.39 -13.70 3.70
C ALA A 31 -5.25 -13.62 4.72
N ASN A 32 -4.21 -14.40 4.45
CA ASN A 32 -2.95 -14.34 5.17
C ASN A 32 -2.29 -12.97 4.96
N TRP A 33 -1.73 -12.40 6.02
CA TRP A 33 -1.03 -11.11 5.97
C TRP A 33 0.08 -11.05 4.91
N LYS A 34 0.74 -12.18 4.62
CA LYS A 34 1.78 -12.26 3.58
C LYS A 34 1.21 -12.00 2.19
N LEU A 35 0.02 -12.50 1.88
CA LEU A 35 -0.64 -12.24 0.59
C LEU A 35 -0.95 -10.76 0.42
N ILE A 36 -1.38 -10.11 1.51
CA ILE A 36 -1.66 -8.67 1.50
C ILE A 36 -0.37 -7.87 1.27
N VAL A 37 0.75 -8.30 1.86
CA VAL A 37 2.08 -7.71 1.59
C VAL A 37 2.52 -7.92 0.15
N GLU A 38 2.36 -9.13 -0.39
CA GLU A 38 2.70 -9.43 -1.77
C GLU A 38 1.91 -8.55 -2.73
N ASN A 39 0.59 -8.47 -2.57
CA ASN A 39 -0.30 -7.61 -3.36
C ASN A 39 0.12 -6.14 -3.29
N PHE A 40 0.41 -5.61 -2.09
CA PHE A 40 0.81 -4.21 -1.95
C PHE A 40 2.17 -3.88 -2.59
N MET A 41 3.07 -4.86 -2.69
CA MET A 41 4.44 -4.61 -3.16
C MET A 41 4.57 -4.49 -4.68
N GLU A 42 3.53 -4.84 -5.44
CA GLU A 42 3.52 -4.83 -6.90
C GLU A 42 2.32 -4.05 -7.47
N CYS A 43 2.40 -3.72 -8.76
CA CYS A 43 1.33 -3.04 -9.49
C CYS A 43 0.90 -3.78 -10.77
N TYR A 44 1.32 -5.03 -10.94
CA TYR A 44 0.93 -5.87 -12.07
C TYR A 44 -0.60 -6.04 -12.14
N HIS A 45 -1.28 -6.11 -11.00
CA HIS A 45 -2.74 -6.15 -10.93
C HIS A 45 -3.41 -4.79 -11.21
N CYS A 46 -2.72 -3.66 -11.00
CA CYS A 46 -3.35 -2.33 -10.91
C CYS A 46 -4.14 -1.97 -12.17
N ALA A 47 -3.57 -2.21 -13.34
CA ALA A 47 -4.20 -1.95 -14.63
C ALA A 47 -5.53 -2.70 -14.83
N THR A 48 -5.74 -3.81 -14.11
CA THR A 48 -6.91 -4.66 -14.25
C THR A 48 -7.98 -4.38 -13.20
N ILE A 49 -7.58 -4.05 -11.96
CA ILE A 49 -8.52 -3.99 -10.83
C ILE A 49 -8.72 -2.59 -10.23
N HIS A 50 -7.92 -1.58 -10.60
CA HIS A 50 -8.02 -0.23 -10.05
C HIS A 50 -8.25 0.86 -11.12
N PRO A 51 -9.40 0.89 -11.79
CA PRO A 51 -9.67 1.88 -12.82
C PRO A 51 -9.52 3.32 -12.30
N GLU A 52 -10.04 3.62 -11.10
CA GLU A 52 -9.95 4.97 -10.52
C GLU A 52 -8.52 5.36 -10.14
N LEU A 53 -7.70 4.40 -9.66
CA LEU A 53 -6.30 4.68 -9.32
C LEU A 53 -5.50 4.98 -10.58
N THR A 54 -5.72 4.22 -11.65
CA THR A 54 -4.98 4.39 -12.91
C THR A 54 -5.35 5.68 -13.66
N GLU A 55 -6.54 6.24 -13.42
CA GLU A 55 -6.89 7.57 -13.93
C GLU A 55 -6.09 8.68 -13.23
N VAL A 56 -5.84 8.53 -11.92
CA VAL A 56 -5.09 9.51 -11.13
C VAL A 56 -3.57 9.31 -11.24
N LEU A 57 -3.12 8.05 -11.35
CA LEU A 57 -1.73 7.64 -11.48
C LEU A 57 -1.54 6.79 -12.75
N PRO A 58 -1.45 7.41 -13.95
CA PRO A 58 -1.38 6.69 -15.22
C PRO A 58 -0.22 5.69 -15.31
N GLU A 59 0.90 5.95 -14.62
CA GLU A 59 2.03 5.02 -14.58
C GLU A 59 1.62 3.63 -14.05
N PHE A 60 0.61 3.54 -13.18
CA PHE A 60 0.14 2.27 -12.62
C PHE A 60 -0.61 1.42 -13.66
N ALA A 61 -1.10 2.03 -14.75
CA ALA A 61 -1.71 1.31 -15.86
C ALA A 61 -0.71 0.49 -16.67
N ASP A 62 0.57 0.86 -16.65
CA ASP A 62 1.63 0.12 -17.33
C ASP A 62 2.09 -1.11 -16.52
N GLY A 63 1.66 -1.23 -15.25
CA GLY A 63 2.00 -2.35 -14.36
C GLY A 63 3.45 -2.37 -13.87
N LEU A 64 4.24 -1.34 -14.20
CA LEU A 64 5.67 -1.23 -13.91
C LEU A 64 6.00 -0.11 -12.89
N ALA A 65 5.06 0.76 -12.55
CA ALA A 65 5.32 2.00 -11.80
C ALA A 65 5.96 1.81 -10.42
N ALA A 66 5.51 0.85 -9.61
CA ALA A 66 6.11 0.59 -8.29
C ALA A 66 7.45 -0.16 -8.37
N GLN A 67 7.86 -0.61 -9.56
CA GLN A 67 8.83 -1.68 -9.73
C GLN A 67 10.21 -1.22 -10.23
N TYR A 68 10.32 -0.05 -10.87
CA TYR A 68 11.54 0.30 -11.63
C TYR A 68 12.49 1.31 -11.01
N PHE A 69 12.05 2.16 -10.06
CA PHE A 69 12.92 3.24 -9.56
C PHE A 69 12.80 3.43 -8.05
N VAL A 70 13.88 3.14 -7.31
CA VAL A 70 14.00 3.49 -5.90
C VAL A 70 13.94 5.02 -5.77
N GLY A 71 13.02 5.53 -4.95
CA GLY A 71 12.85 6.97 -4.74
C GLY A 71 12.03 7.71 -5.82
N HIS A 72 11.48 7.01 -6.81
CA HIS A 72 10.53 7.59 -7.76
C HIS A 72 9.11 7.45 -7.22
N GLY A 73 8.43 8.57 -7.06
CA GLY A 73 6.99 8.61 -6.79
C GLY A 73 6.24 8.71 -8.11
N ALA A 74 5.14 7.97 -8.23
CA ALA A 74 4.28 8.02 -9.40
C ALA A 74 3.63 9.41 -9.51
N GLU A 75 3.74 10.01 -10.69
CA GLU A 75 3.22 11.34 -10.97
C GLU A 75 1.71 11.30 -11.17
N PHE A 76 1.03 12.33 -10.65
CA PHE A 76 -0.40 12.51 -10.89
C PHE A 76 -0.63 12.86 -12.35
N ALA A 77 -1.72 12.35 -12.94
CA ALA A 77 -2.18 12.75 -14.27
C ALA A 77 -2.21 14.28 -14.41
N GLU A 78 -1.91 14.80 -15.61
CA GLU A 78 -1.80 16.24 -15.88
C GLU A 78 -3.03 17.02 -15.40
N GLU A 79 -4.22 16.43 -15.59
CA GLU A 79 -5.51 17.00 -15.22
C GLU A 79 -5.85 16.84 -13.73
N ALA A 80 -5.25 15.85 -13.05
CA ALA A 80 -5.51 15.57 -11.65
C ALA A 80 -4.83 16.62 -10.77
N ARG A 81 -5.61 17.31 -9.93
CA ARG A 81 -5.16 18.33 -8.98
C ARG A 81 -5.01 17.81 -7.56
N GLY A 82 -5.49 16.60 -7.28
CA GLY A 82 -5.41 15.96 -5.98
C GLY A 82 -5.57 14.45 -6.09
N PHE A 83 -5.28 13.78 -4.99
CA PHE A 83 -5.41 12.32 -4.88
C PHE A 83 -6.84 11.93 -4.48
N THR A 84 -7.76 12.08 -5.43
CA THR A 84 -9.20 11.85 -5.27
C THR A 84 -9.75 11.10 -6.49
N VAL A 85 -10.91 10.46 -6.37
CA VAL A 85 -11.48 9.60 -7.44
C VAL A 85 -11.62 10.31 -8.78
N ASP A 86 -12.00 11.59 -8.79
CA ASP A 86 -12.21 12.39 -9.99
C ASP A 86 -11.00 13.30 -10.31
N GLY A 87 -9.89 13.15 -9.60
CA GLY A 87 -8.72 14.02 -9.70
C GLY A 87 -8.97 15.46 -9.23
N SER A 88 -10.08 15.74 -8.55
CA SER A 88 -10.33 17.07 -7.97
C SER A 88 -9.38 17.40 -6.82
N GLU A 89 -9.26 18.68 -6.50
CA GLU A 89 -8.40 19.20 -5.43
C GLU A 89 -8.72 18.55 -4.08
N GLY A 90 -7.67 18.17 -3.36
CA GLY A 90 -7.74 17.71 -1.97
C GLY A 90 -7.56 18.88 -1.01
N PHE A 91 -6.58 18.75 -0.11
CA PHE A 91 -6.19 19.77 0.85
C PHE A 91 -4.88 20.45 0.46
N ASP A 92 -4.49 21.45 1.24
CA ASP A 92 -3.21 22.14 1.04
C ASP A 92 -2.05 21.16 1.28
N ARG A 93 -1.02 21.24 0.43
CA ARG A 93 0.19 20.42 0.57
C ARG A 93 0.89 20.70 1.91
N PHE A 94 1.49 19.68 2.51
CA PHE A 94 2.29 19.85 3.72
C PHE A 94 3.47 20.80 3.46
N ALA A 95 3.79 21.63 4.45
CA ALA A 95 4.84 22.65 4.33
C ALA A 95 6.25 22.08 4.09
N GLY A 96 6.51 20.83 4.51
CA GLY A 96 7.80 20.17 4.36
C GLY A 96 8.04 19.49 3.00
N ILE A 97 7.03 19.44 2.13
CA ILE A 97 7.10 18.75 0.84
C ILE A 97 7.99 19.52 -0.13
N ALA A 98 8.96 18.82 -0.71
CA ALA A 98 9.80 19.37 -1.76
C ALA A 98 9.03 19.52 -3.07
N ASP A 99 9.50 20.42 -3.93
CA ASP A 99 8.93 20.58 -5.27
C ASP A 99 9.02 19.28 -6.09
N GLU A 100 10.05 18.44 -5.89
CA GLU A 100 10.13 17.14 -6.57
C GLU A 100 9.11 16.10 -6.05
N GLN A 101 8.58 16.28 -4.82
CA GLN A 101 7.59 15.40 -4.20
C GLN A 101 6.16 15.89 -4.42
N ASP A 102 5.99 17.12 -4.92
CA ASP A 102 4.69 17.66 -5.26
C ASP A 102 4.09 16.88 -6.43
N ARG A 103 2.77 16.74 -6.42
CA ARG A 103 1.99 15.94 -7.40
C ARG A 103 2.50 14.51 -7.57
N ARG A 104 3.06 13.90 -6.53
CA ARG A 104 3.53 12.51 -6.54
C ARG A 104 2.96 11.67 -5.43
N TYR A 105 2.80 10.39 -5.75
CA TYR A 105 2.43 9.32 -4.85
C TYR A 105 3.65 8.44 -4.55
N TYR A 106 3.89 8.16 -3.27
CA TYR A 106 4.90 7.20 -2.84
C TYR A 106 4.28 6.11 -1.98
N ALA A 107 4.59 4.85 -2.29
CA ALA A 107 4.21 3.69 -1.47
C ALA A 107 5.45 3.12 -0.76
N ILE A 108 5.31 2.84 0.53
CA ILE A 108 6.40 2.37 1.39
C ILE A 108 5.93 1.18 2.22
N THR A 109 6.74 0.13 2.24
CA THR A 109 6.56 -1.01 3.13
C THR A 109 7.54 -0.96 4.31
N VAL A 110 7.01 -0.68 5.49
CA VAL A 110 7.72 -0.83 6.77
C VAL A 110 7.45 -2.26 7.27
N ARG A 111 8.37 -3.16 6.91
CA ARG A 111 8.28 -4.58 7.25
C ARG A 111 8.16 -4.81 8.77
N PRO A 112 7.35 -5.79 9.22
CA PRO A 112 6.52 -6.67 8.38
C PRO A 112 5.12 -6.16 8.07
N GLN A 113 4.58 -5.22 8.84
CA GLN A 113 3.12 -5.08 8.99
C GLN A 113 2.57 -3.67 8.71
N VAL A 114 3.41 -2.73 8.25
CA VAL A 114 2.99 -1.35 8.05
C VAL A 114 3.22 -0.92 6.60
N PHE A 115 2.19 -0.33 5.99
CA PHE A 115 2.33 0.37 4.72
C PHE A 115 2.05 1.85 4.92
N LEU A 116 2.80 2.68 4.20
CA LEU A 116 2.56 4.11 4.12
C LEU A 116 2.36 4.48 2.66
N ASN A 117 1.29 5.20 2.39
CA ASN A 117 1.04 5.84 1.11
C ASN A 117 1.10 7.35 1.36
N LEU A 118 2.06 7.99 0.71
CA LEU A 118 2.41 9.38 0.94
C LEU A 118 1.99 10.19 -0.28
N VAL A 119 1.11 11.16 -0.06
CA VAL A 119 0.67 12.14 -1.06
C VAL A 119 0.82 13.55 -0.47
N PRO A 120 0.85 14.60 -1.30
CA PRO A 120 1.31 15.91 -0.85
C PRO A 120 0.51 16.52 0.32
N ASP A 121 -0.75 16.15 0.50
CA ASP A 121 -1.69 16.75 1.45
C ASP A 121 -2.16 15.81 2.58
N HIS A 122 -1.90 14.51 2.48
CA HIS A 122 -2.25 13.52 3.50
C HIS A 122 -1.39 12.26 3.45
N VAL A 123 -1.41 11.48 4.54
CA VAL A 123 -0.74 10.18 4.63
C VAL A 123 -1.76 9.10 4.93
N ILE A 124 -1.68 7.98 4.21
CA ILE A 124 -2.50 6.80 4.45
C ILE A 124 -1.62 5.72 5.06
N MET A 125 -1.90 5.35 6.30
CA MET A 125 -1.14 4.35 7.05
C MET A 125 -1.97 3.09 7.27
N HIS A 126 -1.47 1.97 6.77
CA HIS A 126 -2.05 0.65 6.98
C HIS A 126 -1.27 -0.09 8.06
N ARG A 127 -1.99 -0.65 9.03
CA ARG A 127 -1.43 -1.51 10.08
C ARG A 127 -2.16 -2.84 10.04
N MET A 128 -1.42 -3.90 9.77
CA MET A 128 -1.96 -5.25 9.69
C MET A 128 -1.76 -6.00 11.01
N PHE A 129 -2.78 -6.73 11.43
CA PHE A 129 -2.80 -7.56 12.62
C PHE A 129 -3.25 -8.98 12.20
N PRO A 130 -2.32 -9.92 12.01
CA PRO A 130 -2.63 -11.32 11.69
C PRO A 130 -3.46 -11.94 12.82
N LEU A 131 -4.64 -12.44 12.50
CA LEU A 131 -5.55 -13.08 13.47
C LEU A 131 -5.53 -14.60 13.36
N ALA A 132 -5.32 -15.12 12.14
CA ALA A 132 -5.22 -16.54 11.83
C ALA A 132 -4.37 -16.74 10.56
N PRO A 133 -3.99 -17.98 10.20
CA PRO A 133 -3.27 -18.27 8.95
C PRO A 133 -4.01 -17.80 7.68
N ASP A 134 -5.31 -17.58 7.74
CA ASP A 134 -6.19 -17.19 6.64
C ASP A 134 -7.00 -15.91 6.96
N ARG A 135 -6.61 -15.14 7.99
CA ARG A 135 -7.36 -13.95 8.43
C ARG A 135 -6.46 -12.86 9.00
N THR A 136 -6.66 -11.64 8.54
CA THR A 136 -5.89 -10.45 8.94
C THR A 136 -6.82 -9.27 9.14
N LEU A 137 -6.72 -8.59 10.28
CA LEU A 137 -7.35 -7.28 10.49
C LEU A 137 -6.42 -6.19 9.97
N VAL A 138 -6.92 -5.32 9.10
CA VAL A 138 -6.17 -4.16 8.60
C VAL A 138 -6.82 -2.88 9.11
N GLU A 139 -6.09 -2.08 9.87
CA GLU A 139 -6.50 -0.70 10.20
C GLU A 139 -5.85 0.26 9.22
N CYS A 140 -6.68 1.03 8.50
CA CYS A 140 -6.24 2.08 7.58
C CYS A 140 -6.57 3.45 8.15
N ASP A 141 -5.55 4.27 8.37
CA ASP A 141 -5.62 5.60 8.95
C ASP A 141 -5.29 6.65 7.89
N TRP A 142 -6.20 7.60 7.65
CA TRP A 142 -5.92 8.81 6.89
C TRP A 142 -5.52 9.92 7.85
N LEU A 143 -4.27 10.35 7.74
CA LEU A 143 -3.61 11.32 8.59
C LEU A 143 -3.45 12.64 7.82
N TYR A 144 -3.84 13.74 8.46
CA TYR A 144 -3.83 15.08 7.87
C TYR A 144 -3.12 16.07 8.78
N ALA A 145 -2.84 17.26 8.26
CA ALA A 145 -2.39 18.37 9.11
C ALA A 145 -3.46 18.66 10.19
N PRO A 146 -3.07 18.95 11.45
CA PRO A 146 -4.03 19.17 12.53
C PRO A 146 -5.10 20.24 12.22
N GLU A 147 -4.73 21.28 11.49
CA GLU A 147 -5.63 22.34 11.03
C GLU A 147 -6.70 21.86 10.04
N VAL A 148 -6.39 20.86 9.20
CA VAL A 148 -7.37 20.25 8.28
C VAL A 148 -8.41 19.50 9.09
N VAL A 149 -7.98 18.69 10.07
CA VAL A 149 -8.90 17.96 10.96
C VAL A 149 -9.74 18.92 11.80
N ALA A 150 -9.11 19.98 12.35
CA ALA A 150 -9.80 20.99 13.15
C ALA A 150 -10.78 21.86 12.33
N SER A 151 -10.59 21.96 11.01
CA SER A 151 -11.48 22.72 10.13
C SER A 151 -12.84 22.04 9.87
N GLU A 152 -12.97 20.76 10.24
CA GLU A 152 -14.16 19.93 9.97
C GLU A 152 -14.59 19.90 8.48
N ARG A 153 -13.66 20.21 7.57
CA ARG A 153 -13.89 20.06 6.13
C ARG A 153 -14.11 18.59 5.78
N ASP A 154 -14.90 18.36 4.74
CA ASP A 154 -15.23 17.01 4.29
C ASP A 154 -14.00 16.28 3.74
N LEU A 155 -13.61 15.20 4.42
CA LEU A 155 -12.48 14.33 4.05
C LEU A 155 -12.88 13.24 3.05
N SER A 156 -14.18 13.10 2.74
CA SER A 156 -14.74 11.95 2.02
C SER A 156 -14.04 11.68 0.69
N LYS A 157 -13.76 12.72 -0.11
CA LYS A 157 -13.12 12.59 -1.42
C LYS A 157 -11.73 11.97 -1.36
N SER A 158 -10.89 12.43 -0.42
CA SER A 158 -9.53 11.91 -0.22
C SER A 158 -9.56 10.49 0.36
N VAL A 159 -10.54 10.20 1.22
CA VAL A 159 -10.73 8.85 1.78
C VAL A 159 -11.20 7.85 0.73
N GLU A 160 -12.12 8.28 -0.14
CA GLU A 160 -12.85 7.40 -1.04
C GLU A 160 -11.95 6.68 -2.04
N LEU A 161 -11.00 7.39 -2.67
CA LEU A 161 -10.11 6.80 -3.68
C LEU A 161 -9.39 5.57 -3.11
N PHE A 162 -8.67 5.74 -2.00
CA PHE A 162 -7.89 4.65 -1.44
C PHE A 162 -8.75 3.62 -0.68
N HIS A 163 -9.95 4.00 -0.21
CA HIS A 163 -10.91 3.03 0.31
C HIS A 163 -11.37 2.05 -0.79
N ARG A 164 -11.62 2.53 -2.01
CA ARG A 164 -11.95 1.68 -3.17
C ARG A 164 -10.79 0.77 -3.53
N VAL A 165 -9.58 1.31 -3.63
CA VAL A 165 -8.34 0.54 -3.89
C VAL A 165 -8.18 -0.58 -2.86
N ASN A 166 -8.23 -0.25 -1.57
CA ASN A 166 -8.17 -1.25 -0.49
C ASN A 166 -9.23 -2.35 -0.66
N SER A 167 -10.47 -1.98 -0.97
CA SER A 167 -11.56 -2.96 -1.10
C SER A 167 -11.34 -3.90 -2.30
N GLN A 168 -10.82 -3.37 -3.41
CA GLN A 168 -10.47 -4.14 -4.60
C GLN A 168 -9.29 -5.09 -4.33
N ASP A 169 -8.25 -4.60 -3.66
CA ASP A 169 -7.07 -5.40 -3.26
C ASP A 169 -7.45 -6.54 -2.32
N PHE A 170 -8.27 -6.24 -1.30
CA PHE A 170 -8.67 -7.23 -0.32
C PHE A 170 -9.58 -8.30 -0.95
N ASP A 171 -10.47 -7.94 -1.89
CA ASP A 171 -11.23 -8.94 -2.68
C ASP A 171 -10.28 -9.87 -3.46
N ALA A 172 -9.26 -9.31 -4.12
CA ALA A 172 -8.27 -10.11 -4.85
C ALA A 172 -7.48 -11.05 -3.93
N CYS A 173 -7.06 -10.57 -2.76
CA CYS A 173 -6.39 -11.37 -1.74
C CYS A 173 -7.28 -12.51 -1.23
N GLU A 174 -8.55 -12.23 -0.91
CA GLU A 174 -9.51 -13.23 -0.45
C GLU A 174 -9.82 -14.29 -1.51
N ARG A 175 -9.82 -13.91 -2.79
CA ARG A 175 -9.99 -14.85 -3.90
C ARG A 175 -8.74 -15.70 -4.16
N THR A 176 -7.57 -15.18 -3.83
CA THR A 176 -6.29 -15.89 -3.92
C THR A 176 -6.10 -16.88 -2.78
N GLN A 177 -6.54 -16.54 -1.56
CA GLN A 177 -6.31 -17.33 -0.35
C GLN A 177 -6.71 -18.82 -0.47
N PRO A 178 -7.89 -19.21 -1.00
CA PRO A 178 -8.26 -20.62 -1.12
C PRO A 178 -7.32 -21.44 -2.03
N ALA A 179 -6.68 -20.79 -3.01
CA ALA A 179 -5.74 -21.47 -3.90
C ALA A 179 -4.43 -21.84 -3.20
N MET A 180 -4.11 -21.18 -2.08
CA MET A 180 -2.87 -21.44 -1.33
C MET A 180 -2.87 -22.81 -0.64
N ASP A 181 -4.04 -23.40 -0.39
CA ASP A 181 -4.17 -24.76 0.15
C ASP A 181 -4.07 -25.85 -0.93
N SER A 182 -3.95 -25.47 -2.20
CA SER A 182 -3.85 -26.41 -3.31
C SER A 182 -2.58 -27.24 -3.23
N ARG A 183 -2.74 -28.57 -3.33
CA ARG A 183 -1.59 -29.50 -3.45
C ARG A 183 -0.68 -29.18 -4.64
N ALA A 184 -1.24 -28.61 -5.71
CA ALA A 184 -0.47 -28.24 -6.90
C ALA A 184 0.39 -26.98 -6.68
N TYR A 185 0.06 -26.17 -5.66
CA TYR A 185 0.77 -24.94 -5.31
C TYR A 185 1.70 -25.11 -4.10
N ARG A 186 1.80 -26.33 -3.52
CA ARG A 186 2.55 -26.59 -2.29
C ARG A 186 4.03 -26.21 -2.37
N ASP A 187 4.63 -26.38 -3.55
CA ASP A 187 6.03 -26.06 -3.80
C ASP A 187 6.20 -24.62 -4.34
N GLY A 188 5.14 -23.81 -4.26
CA GLY A 188 5.09 -22.43 -4.76
C GLY A 188 4.69 -22.31 -6.23
N GLY A 189 4.63 -21.06 -6.69
CA GLY A 189 4.37 -20.70 -8.09
C GLY A 189 5.59 -20.11 -8.79
N VAL A 190 5.41 -19.74 -10.06
CA VAL A 190 6.41 -18.98 -10.82
C VAL A 190 6.09 -17.49 -10.70
N LEU A 191 7.03 -16.70 -10.17
CA LEU A 191 6.94 -15.24 -10.18
C LEU A 191 7.32 -14.72 -11.57
N VAL A 192 6.56 -13.77 -12.10
CA VAL A 192 6.95 -13.08 -13.34
C VAL A 192 8.11 -12.11 -13.07
N PRO A 193 8.92 -11.72 -14.08
CA PRO A 193 10.09 -10.86 -13.86
C PRO A 193 9.78 -9.53 -13.12
N SER A 194 8.58 -8.97 -13.33
CA SER A 194 8.08 -7.78 -12.62
C SER A 194 7.94 -7.98 -11.11
N GLU A 195 7.73 -9.21 -10.64
CA GLU A 195 7.52 -9.58 -9.23
C GLU A 195 8.81 -9.96 -8.48
N HIS A 196 9.99 -9.72 -9.06
CA HIS A 196 11.28 -10.16 -8.48
C HIS A 196 11.51 -9.73 -7.02
N HIS A 197 10.87 -8.64 -6.57
CA HIS A 197 10.94 -8.15 -5.19
C HIS A 197 10.07 -8.96 -4.22
N ILE A 198 9.00 -9.62 -4.68
CA ILE A 198 8.25 -10.60 -3.88
C ILE A 198 9.18 -11.76 -3.50
N GLY A 199 10.05 -12.21 -4.41
CA GLY A 199 11.07 -13.21 -4.09
C GLY A 199 12.04 -12.77 -2.98
N ALA A 200 12.35 -11.46 -2.89
CA ALA A 200 13.14 -10.92 -1.78
C ALA A 200 12.36 -10.89 -0.46
N PHE A 201 11.05 -10.59 -0.52
CA PHE A 201 10.16 -10.69 0.64
C PHE A 201 10.02 -12.13 1.13
N HIS A 202 9.84 -13.11 0.23
CA HIS A 202 9.78 -14.54 0.57
C HIS A 202 11.03 -14.99 1.33
N ARG A 203 12.22 -14.67 0.82
CA ARG A 203 13.49 -14.95 1.53
C ARG A 203 13.52 -14.31 2.91
N TRP A 204 13.13 -13.04 3.00
CA TRP A 204 13.08 -12.33 4.28
C TRP A 204 12.14 -13.02 5.27
N VAL A 205 10.97 -13.48 4.84
CA VAL A 205 10.03 -14.24 5.68
C VAL A 205 10.64 -15.55 6.14
N THR A 206 11.21 -16.35 5.25
CA THR A 206 11.79 -17.66 5.61
C THR A 206 12.98 -17.54 6.57
N ASP A 207 13.72 -16.43 6.50
CA ASP A 207 14.86 -16.17 7.38
C ASP A 207 14.43 -15.73 8.79
N HIS A 208 13.22 -15.17 8.96
CA HIS A 208 12.77 -14.53 10.20
C HIS A 208 11.57 -15.22 10.87
N VAL A 209 10.82 -16.01 10.12
CA VAL A 209 9.69 -16.81 10.64
C VAL A 209 10.17 -18.26 10.70
N PRO A 210 10.35 -18.84 11.90
CA PRO A 210 10.76 -20.23 12.01
C PRO A 210 9.73 -21.13 11.34
N THR A 211 10.19 -22.04 10.48
CA THR A 211 9.35 -23.14 10.00
C THR A 211 8.98 -24.01 11.21
N PRO A 212 7.71 -24.37 11.41
CA PRO A 212 7.36 -25.37 12.41
C PRO A 212 8.19 -26.62 12.13
N GLU A 213 8.87 -27.16 13.15
CA GLU A 213 9.49 -28.48 13.03
C GLU A 213 8.39 -29.44 12.58
N ALA A 214 8.65 -30.19 11.51
CA ALA A 214 7.73 -31.21 11.05
C ALA A 214 7.58 -32.20 12.21
N GLU A 215 6.41 -32.23 12.86
CA GLU A 215 6.08 -33.32 13.76
C GLU A 215 6.17 -34.60 12.93
N GLU A 216 7.16 -35.44 13.24
CA GLU A 216 7.24 -36.81 12.74
C GLU A 216 5.93 -37.49 13.17
N CYS A 217 5.03 -37.67 12.21
CA CYS A 217 3.80 -38.42 12.42
C CYS A 217 4.20 -39.88 12.75
N PRO A 218 3.81 -40.42 13.92
CA PRO A 218 4.19 -41.78 14.33
C PRO A 218 3.61 -42.89 13.45
#